data_AF-A0A9E0WSC3-F1
#
_entry.id   AF-A0A9E0WSC3-F1
#
_cell.length_a   1.000
_cell.length_b   1.000
_cell.length_c   1.000
_cell.angle_alpha   90.00
_cell.angle_beta   90.00
_cell.angle_gamma   90.00
#
_symmetry.space_group_name_H-M   'P 1'
#
loop_
_entity.id
_entity.type
_entity.pdbx_description
1 polymer ?
#
loop_
_entity_poly.entity_id
_entity_poly.type
_entity_poly.pdbx_seq_one_letter_code
_entity_poly.pdbx_strand_id
1 'polypeptide(L)'
;MRILTLILAAMLLSGSAQAATADEDVARYVTIFNGETGAHNDAVESLAWMGISDTRLYDVIEKRLLDESEAAKNDKYAKDRVARYIRALGFSGQAKYLPTITRYLTDRAYERYAKVAQKELPQYQVWNPIISNRANFDPKNSDEANRVLNMLRADDFALKKIGAKRVYFATQDDAVLEVLAQNLRANYMRNDRVYSDDIAWMVKALGMARNPKYRPLIEEVASKAPDTKVADYAKRALNN
;
A
#
# COMPACT_ATOMS: atom_id res chain seq x y z
N MET A 1 23.61 -60.96 19.11
CA MET A 1 22.88 -60.83 17.81
C MET A 1 21.43 -60.53 18.16
N ARG A 2 20.78 -59.42 17.81
CA ARG A 2 21.00 -58.40 16.78
C ARG A 2 20.54 -57.03 17.31
N ILE A 3 21.32 -56.00 16.99
CA ILE A 3 20.94 -54.59 16.99
C ILE A 3 20.04 -54.36 15.77
N LEU A 4 18.95 -53.58 15.89
CA LEU A 4 18.30 -52.90 14.75
C LEU A 4 17.45 -51.71 15.28
N THR A 5 18.08 -50.56 15.54
CA THR A 5 18.04 -49.31 14.73
C THR A 5 16.65 -48.70 14.51
N LEU A 6 16.38 -47.62 15.25
CA LEU A 6 15.42 -46.56 14.93
C LEU A 6 15.79 -45.87 13.61
N ILE A 7 14.79 -45.54 12.78
CA ILE A 7 14.88 -44.38 11.88
C ILE A 7 13.57 -43.59 11.99
N LEU A 8 13.63 -42.52 12.77
CA LEU A 8 12.66 -41.43 12.79
C LEU A 8 13.05 -40.48 11.64
N ALA A 9 12.34 -40.54 10.51
CA ALA A 9 12.53 -39.60 9.42
C ALA A 9 11.83 -38.27 9.76
N ALA A 10 12.52 -37.40 10.49
CA ALA A 10 12.16 -35.99 10.60
C ALA A 10 12.52 -35.30 9.28
N MET A 11 11.54 -35.13 8.38
CA MET A 11 11.68 -34.21 7.25
C MET A 11 11.61 -32.78 7.78
N LEU A 12 12.78 -32.25 8.15
CA LEU A 12 13.03 -30.82 8.19
C LEU A 12 13.04 -30.32 6.75
N LEU A 13 11.86 -29.99 6.21
CA LEU A 13 11.77 -29.08 5.07
C LEU A 13 12.07 -27.67 5.59
N SER A 14 13.35 -27.41 5.81
CA SER A 14 13.91 -26.05 5.89
C SER A 14 13.92 -25.45 4.49
N GLY A 15 12.73 -25.33 3.87
CA GLY A 15 12.58 -24.55 2.65
C GLY A 15 12.90 -23.11 3.00
N SER A 16 14.00 -22.59 2.47
CA SER A 16 14.25 -21.15 2.45
C SER A 16 13.00 -20.52 1.84
N ALA A 17 12.25 -19.72 2.61
CA ALA A 17 11.09 -19.02 2.08
C ALA A 17 11.60 -18.07 0.99
N GLN A 18 11.51 -18.51 -0.26
CA GLN A 18 11.91 -17.71 -1.41
C GLN A 18 10.90 -16.55 -1.50
N ALA A 19 11.39 -15.33 -1.68
CA ALA A 19 10.53 -14.17 -1.83
C ALA A 19 9.55 -14.40 -2.98
N ALA A 20 8.28 -14.10 -2.77
CA ALA A 20 7.24 -14.28 -3.80
C ALA A 20 7.65 -13.53 -5.08
N THR A 21 7.41 -14.13 -6.23
CA THR A 21 7.66 -13.51 -7.54
C THR A 21 6.54 -12.54 -7.91
N ALA A 22 6.79 -11.66 -8.88
CA ALA A 22 5.74 -10.78 -9.41
C ALA A 22 4.58 -11.58 -10.02
N ASP A 23 4.87 -12.70 -10.67
CA ASP A 23 3.86 -13.59 -11.24
C ASP A 23 3.03 -14.29 -10.15
N GLU A 24 3.64 -14.71 -9.04
CA GLU A 24 2.93 -15.28 -7.90
C GLU A 24 2.01 -14.26 -7.22
N ASP A 25 2.42 -12.99 -7.14
CA ASP A 25 1.54 -11.92 -6.68
C ASP A 25 0.31 -11.78 -7.58
N VAL A 26 0.52 -11.70 -8.91
CA VAL A 26 -0.58 -11.60 -9.88
C VAL A 26 -1.51 -12.80 -9.75
N ALA A 27 -0.97 -14.03 -9.74
CA ALA A 27 -1.76 -15.26 -9.63
C ALA A 27 -2.59 -15.32 -8.34
N ARG A 28 -2.03 -14.87 -7.22
CA ARG A 28 -2.74 -14.78 -5.94
C ARG A 28 -3.95 -13.86 -6.04
N TYR A 29 -3.79 -12.65 -6.59
CA TYR A 29 -4.91 -11.72 -6.72
C TYR A 29 -5.94 -12.18 -7.76
N VAL A 30 -5.51 -12.75 -8.89
CA VAL A 30 -6.42 -13.37 -9.86
C VAL A 30 -7.26 -14.46 -9.19
N THR A 31 -6.65 -15.29 -8.33
CA THR A 31 -7.37 -16.32 -7.57
C THR A 31 -8.39 -15.69 -6.62
N ILE A 32 -8.01 -14.65 -5.87
CA ILE A 32 -8.93 -13.94 -4.96
C ILE A 32 -10.12 -13.39 -5.74
N PHE A 33 -9.88 -12.62 -6.81
CA PHE A 33 -10.95 -12.00 -7.57
C PHE A 33 -11.74 -13.00 -8.41
N ASN A 34 -11.27 -14.21 -8.67
CA ASN A 34 -12.12 -15.26 -9.28
C ASN A 34 -13.00 -15.98 -8.24
N GLY A 35 -12.68 -15.88 -6.95
CA GLY A 35 -13.38 -16.57 -5.88
C GLY A 35 -14.57 -15.82 -5.29
N GLU A 36 -14.81 -16.13 -4.01
CA GLU A 36 -15.87 -15.56 -3.19
C GLU A 36 -15.60 -14.11 -2.82
N THR A 37 -16.67 -13.31 -2.81
CA THR A 37 -16.55 -11.84 -2.72
C THR A 37 -16.08 -11.30 -1.37
N GLY A 38 -16.00 -12.14 -0.33
CA GLY A 38 -15.67 -11.74 1.04
C GLY A 38 -14.29 -11.11 1.19
N ALA A 39 -13.30 -11.54 0.40
CA ALA A 39 -11.93 -11.02 0.46
C ALA A 39 -11.66 -9.85 -0.49
N HIS A 40 -12.61 -9.51 -1.37
CA HIS A 40 -12.35 -8.58 -2.48
C HIS A 40 -12.05 -7.16 -2.01
N ASN A 41 -12.72 -6.67 -0.96
CA ASN A 41 -12.52 -5.31 -0.48
C ASN A 41 -11.09 -5.12 0.06
N ASP A 42 -10.62 -6.05 0.90
CA ASP A 42 -9.27 -6.02 1.45
C ASP A 42 -8.23 -6.21 0.35
N ALA A 43 -8.51 -7.09 -0.62
CA ALA A 43 -7.66 -7.27 -1.78
C ALA A 43 -7.53 -5.99 -2.61
N VAL A 44 -8.62 -5.28 -2.90
CA VAL A 44 -8.58 -3.99 -3.61
C VAL A 44 -7.74 -2.96 -2.85
N GLU A 45 -7.96 -2.81 -1.54
CA GLU A 45 -7.18 -1.88 -0.74
C GLU A 45 -5.69 -2.19 -0.88
N SER A 46 -5.33 -3.47 -0.84
CA SER A 46 -3.92 -3.86 -0.98
C SER A 46 -3.28 -3.52 -2.32
N LEU A 47 -4.04 -3.48 -3.41
CA LEU A 47 -3.49 -3.12 -4.72
C LEU A 47 -2.87 -1.71 -4.75
N ALA A 48 -3.32 -0.79 -3.88
CA ALA A 48 -2.78 0.57 -3.78
C ALA A 48 -1.29 0.63 -3.36
N TRP A 49 -0.71 -0.46 -2.86
CA TRP A 49 0.69 -0.50 -2.44
C TRP A 49 1.44 -1.76 -2.89
N MET A 50 0.84 -2.58 -3.76
CA MET A 50 1.50 -3.77 -4.30
C MET A 50 2.36 -3.46 -5.53
N GLY A 51 2.03 -2.39 -6.26
CA GLY A 51 2.72 -2.02 -7.50
C GLY A 51 2.39 -2.91 -8.71
N ILE A 52 1.27 -3.63 -8.65
CA ILE A 52 0.85 -4.54 -9.73
C ILE A 52 0.21 -3.72 -10.85
N SER A 53 0.62 -3.96 -12.09
CA SER A 53 0.03 -3.33 -13.29
C SER A 53 -0.38 -4.36 -14.36
N ASP A 54 -0.37 -5.65 -14.00
CA ASP A 54 -0.61 -6.75 -14.93
C ASP A 54 -2.09 -6.85 -15.33
N THR A 55 -2.36 -6.83 -16.63
CA THR A 55 -3.73 -6.84 -17.15
C THR A 55 -4.48 -8.14 -16.84
N ARG A 56 -3.78 -9.27 -16.62
CA ARG A 56 -4.42 -10.54 -16.23
C ARG A 56 -5.25 -10.39 -14.96
N LEU A 57 -4.81 -9.54 -14.02
CA LEU A 57 -5.54 -9.23 -12.81
C LEU A 57 -6.67 -8.23 -13.07
N TYR A 58 -6.34 -7.09 -13.67
CA TYR A 58 -7.30 -5.99 -13.78
C TYR A 58 -8.41 -6.27 -14.79
N ASP A 59 -8.20 -7.16 -15.77
CA ASP A 59 -9.26 -7.65 -16.67
C ASP A 59 -10.33 -8.47 -15.90
N VAL A 60 -9.93 -9.24 -14.88
CA VAL A 60 -10.87 -9.97 -14.00
C VAL A 60 -11.70 -8.98 -13.18
N ILE A 61 -11.05 -7.95 -12.62
CA ILE A 61 -11.72 -6.91 -11.82
C ILE A 61 -12.68 -6.09 -12.70
N GLU A 62 -12.24 -5.70 -13.90
CA GLU A 62 -13.07 -4.98 -14.88
C GLU A 62 -14.30 -5.81 -15.27
N LYS A 63 -14.12 -7.09 -15.56
CA LYS A 63 -15.24 -7.99 -15.89
C LYS A 63 -16.27 -8.02 -14.76
N ARG A 64 -15.84 -8.19 -13.51
CA ARG A 64 -16.75 -8.19 -12.35
C ARG A 64 -17.45 -6.87 -12.15
N LEU A 65 -16.75 -5.75 -12.30
CA LEU A 65 -17.35 -4.43 -12.27
C LEU A 65 -18.50 -4.33 -13.27
N LEU A 66 -18.27 -4.72 -14.53
CA LEU A 66 -19.27 -4.63 -15.60
C LEU A 66 -20.44 -5.59 -15.38
N ASP A 67 -20.19 -6.80 -14.87
CA ASP A 67 -21.23 -7.81 -14.63
C ASP A 67 -22.09 -7.46 -13.39
N GLU A 68 -21.50 -6.87 -12.35
CA GLU A 68 -22.15 -6.68 -11.05
C GLU A 68 -22.76 -5.27 -10.87
N SER A 69 -22.33 -4.25 -11.62
CA SER A 69 -22.57 -2.84 -11.24
C SER A 69 -24.02 -2.42 -11.13
N GLU A 70 -24.90 -2.93 -11.99
CA GLU A 70 -26.33 -2.58 -11.98
C GLU A 70 -27.06 -3.26 -10.82
N ALA A 71 -26.90 -4.58 -10.67
CA ALA A 71 -27.53 -5.35 -9.60
C ALA A 71 -27.07 -4.90 -8.21
N ALA A 72 -25.80 -4.49 -8.08
CA ALA A 72 -25.21 -4.05 -6.82
C ALA A 72 -25.83 -2.77 -6.26
N LYS A 73 -26.50 -1.93 -7.07
CA LYS A 73 -27.00 -0.61 -6.63
C LYS A 73 -27.95 -0.67 -5.42
N ASN A 74 -28.68 -1.77 -5.30
CA ASN A 74 -29.68 -1.98 -4.24
C ASN A 74 -29.15 -2.71 -3.00
N ASP A 75 -27.92 -3.23 -3.03
CA ASP A 75 -27.27 -3.86 -1.89
C ASP A 75 -26.07 -3.04 -1.43
N LYS A 76 -26.04 -2.67 -0.14
CA LYS A 76 -25.01 -1.77 0.38
C LYS A 76 -23.60 -2.36 0.26
N TYR A 77 -23.44 -3.65 0.51
CA TYR A 77 -22.14 -4.32 0.51
C TYR A 77 -21.64 -4.56 -0.92
N ALA A 78 -22.51 -5.01 -1.82
CA ALA A 78 -22.21 -5.18 -3.24
C ALA A 78 -21.89 -3.83 -3.89
N LYS A 79 -22.66 -2.77 -3.58
CA LYS A 79 -22.37 -1.42 -4.09
C LYS A 79 -21.00 -0.93 -3.65
N ASP A 80 -20.62 -1.12 -2.38
CA ASP A 80 -19.29 -0.74 -1.89
C ASP A 80 -18.17 -1.53 -2.59
N ARG A 81 -18.37 -2.84 -2.79
CA ARG A 81 -17.43 -3.68 -3.52
C ARG A 81 -17.25 -3.24 -4.97
N VAL A 82 -18.34 -2.97 -5.69
CA VAL A 82 -18.29 -2.45 -7.07
C VAL A 82 -17.59 -1.09 -7.14
N ALA A 83 -17.91 -0.20 -6.20
CA ALA A 83 -17.22 1.08 -6.07
C ALA A 83 -15.70 0.91 -5.87
N ARG A 84 -15.28 -0.10 -5.12
CA ARG A 84 -13.86 -0.46 -4.94
C ARG A 84 -13.24 -1.05 -6.20
N TYR A 85 -13.94 -1.86 -6.98
CA TYR A 85 -13.42 -2.30 -8.28
C TYR A 85 -13.07 -1.11 -9.19
N ILE A 86 -13.90 -0.06 -9.21
CA ILE A 86 -13.58 1.17 -9.96
C ILE A 86 -12.28 1.81 -9.46
N ARG A 87 -12.07 1.85 -8.13
CA ARG A 87 -10.80 2.32 -7.54
C ARG A 87 -9.62 1.45 -7.97
N ALA A 88 -9.79 0.14 -7.94
CA ALA A 88 -8.76 -0.81 -8.36
C ALA A 88 -8.32 -0.58 -9.81
N LEU A 89 -9.25 -0.30 -10.72
CA LEU A 89 -8.89 0.06 -12.11
C LEU A 89 -8.00 1.31 -12.18
N GLY A 90 -8.18 2.28 -11.28
CA GLY A 90 -7.26 3.40 -11.12
C GLY A 90 -5.86 2.95 -10.67
N PHE A 91 -5.76 2.04 -9.70
CA PHE A 91 -4.49 1.51 -9.20
C PHE A 91 -3.69 0.73 -10.25
N SER A 92 -4.32 0.27 -11.34
CA SER A 92 -3.63 -0.44 -12.42
C SER A 92 -2.55 0.41 -13.10
N GLY A 93 -2.74 1.74 -13.17
CA GLY A 93 -1.92 2.62 -13.99
C GLY A 93 -2.04 2.39 -15.51
N GLN A 94 -3.00 1.57 -15.95
CA GLN A 94 -3.12 1.17 -17.36
C GLN A 94 -4.21 1.99 -18.06
N ALA A 95 -3.83 2.72 -19.11
CA ALA A 95 -4.76 3.54 -19.91
C ALA A 95 -5.92 2.73 -20.51
N LYS A 96 -5.75 1.41 -20.69
CA LYS A 96 -6.79 0.48 -21.17
C LYS A 96 -8.10 0.60 -20.38
N TYR A 97 -8.04 0.83 -19.07
CA TYR A 97 -9.23 0.85 -18.20
C TYR A 97 -9.90 2.23 -18.09
N LEU A 98 -9.31 3.26 -18.69
CA LEU A 98 -9.87 4.61 -18.67
C LEU A 98 -11.30 4.68 -19.26
N PRO A 99 -11.63 4.03 -20.39
CA PRO A 99 -13.00 4.03 -20.93
C PRO A 99 -14.03 3.47 -19.93
N THR A 100 -13.69 2.39 -19.24
CA THR A 100 -14.55 1.80 -18.21
C THR A 100 -14.72 2.72 -17.01
N ILE A 101 -13.64 3.33 -16.51
CA ILE A 101 -13.72 4.33 -15.44
C ILE A 101 -14.61 5.51 -15.87
N THR A 102 -14.44 6.01 -17.10
CA THR A 102 -15.20 7.14 -17.66
C THR A 102 -16.70 6.86 -17.72
N ARG A 103 -17.12 5.63 -18.00
CA ARG A 103 -18.53 5.22 -18.01
C ARG A 103 -19.26 5.54 -16.69
N TYR A 104 -18.54 5.50 -15.57
CA TYR A 104 -19.13 5.72 -14.23
C TYR A 104 -19.00 7.16 -13.73
N LEU A 105 -18.44 8.10 -14.52
CA LEU A 105 -18.31 9.50 -14.09
C LEU A 105 -19.64 10.24 -13.95
N THR A 106 -20.70 9.76 -14.58
CA THR A 106 -22.06 10.33 -14.48
C THR A 106 -23.02 9.43 -13.70
N ASP A 107 -22.57 8.27 -13.22
CA ASP A 107 -23.39 7.39 -12.39
C ASP A 107 -23.36 7.88 -10.94
N ARG A 108 -24.50 8.38 -10.43
CA ARG A 108 -24.58 8.94 -9.07
C ARG A 108 -24.11 7.99 -7.97
N ALA A 109 -24.23 6.67 -8.15
CA ALA A 109 -23.77 5.69 -7.17
C ALA A 109 -22.24 5.58 -7.12
N TYR A 110 -21.57 5.83 -8.24
CA TYR A 110 -20.17 5.48 -8.45
C TYR A 110 -19.26 6.65 -8.88
N GLU A 111 -19.85 7.82 -9.18
CA GLU A 111 -19.18 9.02 -9.70
C GLU A 111 -17.96 9.41 -8.85
N ARG A 112 -18.11 9.42 -7.52
CA ARG A 112 -17.01 9.76 -6.61
C ARG A 112 -15.82 8.82 -6.81
N TYR A 113 -16.06 7.52 -6.93
CA TYR A 113 -14.99 6.52 -7.07
C TYR A 113 -14.35 6.60 -8.44
N ALA A 114 -15.14 6.81 -9.50
CA ALA A 114 -14.66 7.02 -10.85
C ALA A 114 -13.78 8.26 -10.98
N LYS A 115 -14.18 9.39 -10.38
CA LYS A 115 -13.37 10.63 -10.36
C LYS A 115 -12.01 10.43 -9.70
N VAL A 116 -11.97 9.73 -8.57
CA VAL A 116 -10.69 9.48 -7.89
C VAL A 116 -9.86 8.48 -8.68
N ALA A 117 -10.45 7.40 -9.22
CA ALA A 117 -9.74 6.44 -10.07
C ALA A 117 -9.14 7.10 -11.32
N GLN A 118 -9.90 7.95 -12.01
CA GLN A 118 -9.43 8.70 -13.18
C GLN A 118 -8.25 9.61 -12.83
N LYS A 119 -8.31 10.30 -11.69
CA LYS A 119 -7.23 11.18 -11.22
C LYS A 119 -5.96 10.40 -10.86
N GLU A 120 -6.10 9.25 -10.20
CA GLU A 120 -4.98 8.48 -9.69
C GLU A 120 -4.34 7.58 -10.74
N LEU A 121 -5.06 7.15 -11.78
CA LEU A 121 -4.53 6.30 -12.84
C LEU A 121 -3.16 6.75 -13.39
N PRO A 122 -2.96 8.01 -13.84
CA PRO A 122 -1.65 8.44 -14.30
C PRO A 122 -0.57 8.44 -13.21
N GLN A 123 -0.94 8.60 -11.93
CA GLN A 123 0.01 8.51 -10.82
C GLN A 123 0.48 7.07 -10.63
N TYR A 124 -0.44 6.11 -10.66
CA TYR A 124 -0.11 4.69 -10.53
C TYR A 124 0.65 4.14 -11.74
N GLN A 125 0.50 4.73 -12.92
CA GLN A 125 1.37 4.42 -14.06
C GLN A 125 2.85 4.67 -13.74
N VAL A 126 3.15 5.71 -12.96
CA VAL A 126 4.50 6.06 -12.50
C VAL A 126 4.88 5.28 -11.22
N TRP A 127 3.95 5.14 -10.28
CA TRP A 127 4.25 4.55 -8.98
C TRP A 127 4.39 3.02 -9.02
N ASN A 128 3.63 2.32 -9.87
CA ASN A 128 3.65 0.85 -9.90
C ASN A 128 5.05 0.26 -10.18
N PRO A 129 5.81 0.74 -11.18
CA PRO A 129 7.18 0.30 -11.40
C PRO A 129 8.12 0.61 -10.23
N ILE A 130 7.90 1.70 -9.49
CA ILE A 130 8.72 2.07 -8.33
C ILE A 130 8.42 1.12 -7.17
N ILE A 131 7.14 0.96 -6.83
CA ILE A 131 6.70 0.10 -5.72
C ILE A 131 7.19 -1.33 -5.95
N SER A 132 6.98 -1.88 -7.15
CA SER A 132 7.29 -3.27 -7.49
C SER A 132 8.74 -3.52 -7.91
N ASN A 133 9.64 -2.53 -7.83
CA ASN A 133 11.02 -2.71 -8.26
C ASN A 133 11.78 -3.69 -7.33
N ARG A 134 11.79 -4.96 -7.71
CA ARG A 134 12.45 -6.06 -7.00
C ARG A 134 13.97 -6.01 -7.07
N ALA A 135 14.57 -5.24 -7.98
CA ALA A 135 16.03 -5.08 -8.03
C ALA A 135 16.57 -4.35 -6.78
N ASN A 136 15.73 -3.58 -6.10
CA ASN A 136 16.06 -2.87 -4.86
C ASN A 136 15.71 -3.65 -3.59
N PHE A 137 15.20 -4.89 -3.71
CA PHE A 137 14.77 -5.66 -2.56
C PHE A 137 15.99 -6.23 -1.83
N ASP A 138 16.04 -6.02 -0.52
CA ASP A 138 16.97 -6.71 0.35
C ASP A 138 16.31 -8.02 0.83
N PRO A 139 16.92 -9.20 0.57
CA PRO A 139 16.38 -10.49 1.01
C PRO A 139 16.18 -10.62 2.53
N LYS A 140 16.81 -9.74 3.33
CA LYS A 140 16.62 -9.70 4.80
C LYS A 140 15.28 -9.10 5.21
N ASN A 141 14.67 -8.32 4.33
CA ASN A 141 13.40 -7.63 4.59
C ASN A 141 12.25 -8.42 3.97
N SER A 142 11.07 -8.30 4.58
CA SER A 142 9.84 -8.81 3.96
C SER A 142 9.56 -8.11 2.62
N ASP A 143 8.78 -8.77 1.78
CA ASP A 143 8.32 -8.22 0.51
C ASP A 143 7.53 -6.92 0.70
N GLU A 144 6.75 -6.83 1.79
CA GLU A 144 6.03 -5.62 2.17
C GLU A 144 6.99 -4.50 2.58
N ALA A 145 7.96 -4.80 3.45
CA ALA A 145 8.96 -3.83 3.89
C ALA A 145 9.75 -3.26 2.71
N ASN A 146 10.16 -4.12 1.77
CA ASN A 146 10.87 -3.70 0.57
C ASN A 146 10.04 -2.76 -0.33
N ARG A 147 8.74 -3.04 -0.54
CA ARG A 147 7.84 -2.12 -1.26
C ARG A 147 7.72 -0.78 -0.54
N VAL A 148 7.59 -0.79 0.79
CA VAL A 148 7.52 0.44 1.60
C VAL A 148 8.84 1.22 1.52
N LEU A 149 9.99 0.55 1.55
CA LEU A 149 11.29 1.18 1.36
C LEU A 149 11.40 1.85 -0.02
N ASN A 150 10.93 1.19 -1.09
CA ASN A 150 10.88 1.81 -2.42
C ASN A 150 10.01 3.08 -2.41
N MET A 151 8.82 3.02 -1.81
CA MET A 151 7.92 4.19 -1.71
C MET A 151 8.54 5.35 -0.93
N LEU A 152 9.23 5.07 0.19
CA LEU A 152 9.86 6.10 1.02
C LEU A 152 11.11 6.71 0.39
N ARG A 153 11.78 5.99 -0.52
CA ARG A 153 12.98 6.45 -1.23
C ARG A 153 12.66 7.20 -2.53
N ALA A 154 11.44 7.10 -3.05
CA ALA A 154 11.02 7.78 -4.26
C ALA A 154 11.12 9.31 -4.12
N ASP A 155 11.34 10.03 -5.22
CA ASP A 155 11.31 11.50 -5.23
C ASP A 155 9.88 12.04 -5.44
N ASP A 156 8.92 11.50 -4.68
CA ASP A 156 7.50 11.86 -4.76
C ASP A 156 6.89 11.83 -3.35
N PHE A 157 6.47 12.99 -2.83
CA PHE A 157 5.90 13.10 -1.48
C PHE A 157 4.57 12.37 -1.31
N ALA A 158 3.74 12.30 -2.36
CA ALA A 158 2.48 11.58 -2.31
C ALA A 158 2.73 10.07 -2.21
N LEU A 159 3.74 9.55 -2.93
CA LEU A 159 4.15 8.15 -2.79
C LEU A 159 4.80 7.87 -1.43
N LYS A 160 5.66 8.76 -0.93
CA LYS A 160 6.21 8.65 0.43
C LYS A 160 5.12 8.60 1.49
N LYS A 161 4.05 9.36 1.33
CA LYS A 161 2.88 9.31 2.22
C LYS A 161 2.15 7.97 2.18
N ILE A 162 2.02 7.34 1.01
CA ILE A 162 1.48 5.97 0.93
C ILE A 162 2.38 5.03 1.74
N GLY A 163 3.71 5.13 1.57
CA GLY A 163 4.68 4.41 2.39
C GLY A 163 4.50 4.65 3.89
N ALA A 164 4.42 5.92 4.31
CA ALA A 164 4.22 6.28 5.72
C ALA A 164 2.89 5.74 6.28
N LYS A 165 1.81 5.73 5.50
CA LYS A 165 0.55 5.10 5.90
C LYS A 165 0.70 3.59 6.10
N ARG A 166 1.46 2.90 5.24
CA ARG A 166 1.76 1.47 5.45
C ARG A 166 2.54 1.24 6.74
N VAL A 167 3.48 2.11 7.06
CA VAL A 167 4.19 2.04 8.36
C VAL A 167 3.22 2.20 9.53
N TYR A 168 2.31 3.16 9.44
CA TYR A 168 1.33 3.41 10.49
C TYR A 168 0.40 2.21 10.74
N PHE A 169 -0.04 1.52 9.67
CA PHE A 169 -1.09 0.50 9.77
C PHE A 169 -0.60 -0.95 9.73
N ALA A 170 0.62 -1.25 9.25
CA ALA A 170 0.98 -2.63 8.90
C ALA A 170 2.43 -3.05 9.19
N THR A 171 3.44 -2.24 8.90
CA THR A 171 4.85 -2.61 9.11
C THR A 171 5.58 -1.63 10.03
N GLN A 172 6.36 -2.16 10.96
CA GLN A 172 7.23 -1.36 11.84
C GLN A 172 8.67 -1.89 11.78
N ASP A 173 9.06 -2.46 10.65
CA ASP A 173 10.39 -3.00 10.44
C ASP A 173 11.46 -1.91 10.65
N ASP A 174 12.53 -2.23 11.37
CA ASP A 174 13.54 -1.23 11.78
C ASP A 174 14.16 -0.49 10.60
N ALA A 175 14.43 -1.20 9.50
CA ALA A 175 14.97 -0.61 8.27
C ALA A 175 13.99 0.41 7.65
N VAL A 176 12.68 0.13 7.71
CA VAL A 176 11.63 1.01 7.21
C VAL A 176 11.51 2.25 8.09
N LEU A 177 11.49 2.07 9.42
CA LEU A 177 11.42 3.18 10.37
C LEU A 177 12.63 4.11 10.27
N GLU A 178 13.81 3.56 10.01
CA GLU A 178 15.03 4.36 9.83
C GLU A 178 14.93 5.25 8.58
N VAL A 179 14.51 4.70 7.43
CA VAL A 179 14.30 5.49 6.20
C VAL A 179 13.17 6.52 6.38
N LEU A 180 12.12 6.18 7.11
CA LEU A 180 11.04 7.11 7.44
C LEU A 180 11.55 8.27 8.32
N ALA A 181 12.37 7.98 9.33
CA ALA A 181 12.98 8.98 10.20
C ALA A 181 13.95 9.89 9.44
N GLN A 182 14.73 9.34 8.50
CA GLN A 182 15.59 10.13 7.62
C GLN A 182 14.77 11.09 6.74
N ASN A 183 13.68 10.61 6.15
CA ASN A 183 12.77 11.44 5.38
C ASN A 183 12.13 12.54 6.23
N LEU A 184 11.68 12.24 7.45
CA LEU A 184 11.14 13.25 8.35
C LEU A 184 12.19 14.31 8.69
N ARG A 185 13.39 13.88 9.11
CA ARG A 185 14.50 14.79 9.46
C ARG A 185 14.87 15.73 8.32
N ALA A 186 14.88 15.22 7.08
CA ALA A 186 15.22 16.01 5.90
C ALA A 186 14.14 17.04 5.52
N ASN A 187 12.88 16.86 5.96
CA ASN A 187 11.76 17.60 5.39
C ASN A 187 10.89 18.36 6.40
N TYR A 188 10.98 18.10 7.70
CA TYR A 188 10.09 18.74 8.68
C TYR A 188 10.27 20.26 8.79
N MET A 189 11.43 20.79 8.40
CA MET A 189 11.72 22.23 8.35
C MET A 189 11.13 22.92 7.10
N ARG A 190 10.51 22.19 6.18
CA ARG A 190 9.81 22.79 5.05
C ARG A 190 8.58 23.56 5.55
N ASN A 191 8.44 24.80 5.09
CA ASN A 191 7.24 25.61 5.33
C ASN A 191 6.40 25.72 4.05
N ASP A 192 6.11 24.56 3.45
CA ASP A 192 5.28 24.47 2.26
C ASP A 192 4.03 23.63 2.57
N ARG A 193 2.88 24.31 2.56
CA ARG A 193 1.57 23.74 2.89
C ARG A 193 1.17 22.58 1.98
N VAL A 194 1.74 22.51 0.78
CA VAL A 194 1.48 21.42 -0.17
C VAL A 194 1.89 20.07 0.41
N TYR A 195 3.00 20.02 1.16
CA TYR A 195 3.59 18.78 1.68
C TYR A 195 3.28 18.52 3.17
N SER A 196 2.60 19.45 3.86
CA SER A 196 2.37 19.35 5.31
C SER A 196 1.59 18.10 5.70
N ASP A 197 0.63 17.65 4.88
CA ASP A 197 -0.07 16.39 5.16
C ASP A 197 0.84 15.18 4.99
N ASP A 198 1.72 15.20 4.00
CA ASP A 198 2.62 14.09 3.68
C ASP A 198 3.69 13.93 4.76
N ILE A 199 4.28 15.04 5.21
CA ILE A 199 5.23 15.08 6.32
C ILE A 199 4.52 14.69 7.64
N ALA A 200 3.29 15.16 7.87
CA ALA A 200 2.52 14.79 9.06
C ALA A 200 2.25 13.28 9.14
N TRP A 201 2.07 12.59 8.01
CA TRP A 201 1.95 11.13 8.00
C TRP A 201 3.24 10.43 8.43
N MET A 202 4.41 10.98 8.11
CA MET A 202 5.69 10.44 8.60
C MET A 202 5.79 10.55 10.12
N VAL A 203 5.39 11.69 10.68
CA VAL A 203 5.33 11.91 12.14
C VAL A 203 4.38 10.91 12.81
N LYS A 204 3.17 10.77 12.27
CA LYS A 204 2.18 9.81 12.79
C LYS A 204 2.73 8.38 12.81
N ALA A 205 3.35 7.96 11.72
CA ALA A 205 3.89 6.61 11.57
C ALA A 205 5.02 6.34 12.56
N LEU A 206 5.97 7.26 12.73
CA LEU A 206 7.02 7.12 13.75
C LEU A 206 6.46 7.13 15.17
N GLY A 207 5.48 7.98 15.46
CA GLY A 207 4.78 8.00 16.75
C GLY A 207 4.08 6.68 17.06
N MET A 208 3.40 6.10 16.07
CA MET A 208 2.70 4.81 16.20
C MET A 208 3.65 3.65 16.49
N ALA A 209 4.89 3.71 16.00
CA ALA A 209 5.91 2.70 16.26
C ALA A 209 6.35 2.65 17.73
N ARG A 210 6.12 3.71 18.52
CA ARG A 210 6.51 3.82 19.94
C ARG A 210 7.97 3.44 20.23
N ASN A 211 8.84 3.51 19.23
CA ASN A 211 10.23 3.11 19.36
C ASN A 211 11.04 4.27 19.99
N PRO A 212 11.63 4.08 21.18
CA PRO A 212 12.34 5.15 21.91
C PRO A 212 13.46 5.81 21.11
N LYS A 213 14.06 5.08 20.15
CA LYS A 213 15.09 5.59 19.24
C LYS A 213 14.66 6.84 18.47
N TYR A 214 13.38 6.92 18.07
CA TYR A 214 12.87 8.03 17.26
C TYR A 214 12.21 9.13 18.08
N ARG A 215 12.02 8.94 19.40
CA ARG A 215 11.42 9.94 20.28
C ARG A 215 12.13 11.30 20.24
N PRO A 216 13.48 11.40 20.28
CA PRO A 216 14.17 12.69 20.21
C PRO A 216 13.87 13.45 18.92
N LEU A 217 13.72 12.75 17.78
CA LEU A 217 13.35 13.37 16.51
C LEU A 217 11.93 13.93 16.57
N ILE A 218 10.98 13.21 17.17
CA ILE A 218 9.59 13.68 17.31
C ILE A 218 9.53 14.91 18.23
N GLU A 219 10.30 14.93 19.33
CA GLU A 219 10.44 16.11 20.22
C GLU A 219 11.04 17.32 19.49
N GLU A 220 12.06 17.10 18.67
CA GLU A 220 12.62 18.13 17.81
C GLU A 220 11.59 18.68 16.81
N VAL A 221 10.83 17.81 16.14
CA VAL A 221 9.79 18.23 15.19
C VAL A 221 8.68 19.01 15.90
N ALA A 222 8.25 18.56 17.08
CA ALA A 222 7.21 19.22 17.87
C ALA A 222 7.60 20.65 18.28
N SER A 223 8.89 20.90 18.50
CA SER A 223 9.42 22.18 18.96
C SER A 223 9.86 23.10 17.81
N LYS A 224 10.39 22.56 16.72
CA LYS A 224 11.06 23.34 15.67
C LYS A 224 10.34 23.37 14.32
N ALA A 225 9.36 22.50 14.06
CA ALA A 225 8.69 22.50 12.77
C ALA A 225 7.96 23.84 12.52
N PRO A 226 8.26 24.55 11.42
CA PRO A 226 7.60 25.82 11.11
C PRO A 226 6.14 25.63 10.71
N ASP A 227 5.80 24.48 10.12
CA ASP A 227 4.43 24.12 9.81
C ASP A 227 3.69 23.66 11.07
N THR A 228 2.65 24.40 11.45
CA THR A 228 1.86 24.14 12.67
C THR A 228 1.20 22.76 12.66
N LYS A 229 0.75 22.27 11.50
CA LYS A 229 0.10 20.95 11.39
C LYS A 229 1.12 19.84 11.68
N VAL A 230 2.33 19.94 11.13
CA VAL A 230 3.42 18.99 11.40
C VAL A 230 3.78 19.01 12.89
N ALA A 231 3.97 20.20 13.48
CA ALA A 231 4.28 20.36 14.90
C ALA A 231 3.18 19.76 15.81
N ASP A 232 1.91 20.00 15.50
CA ASP A 232 0.79 19.52 16.30
C ASP A 232 0.65 17.99 16.25
N TYR A 233 0.89 17.38 15.09
CA TYR A 233 0.93 15.92 15.01
C TYR A 233 2.11 15.33 15.78
N ALA A 234 3.25 16.01 15.85
CA ALA A 234 4.39 15.58 16.64
C ALA A 234 4.09 15.65 18.14
N LYS A 235 3.47 16.74 18.62
CA LYS A 235 3.00 16.85 20.01
C LYS A 235 2.03 15.72 20.38
N ARG A 236 1.08 15.40 19.50
CA ARG A 236 0.15 14.28 19.71
C ARG A 236 0.87 12.93 19.74
N ALA A 237 1.84 12.72 18.85
CA ALA A 237 2.63 11.50 18.80
C ALA A 237 3.41 11.25 20.10
N LEU A 238 3.83 12.29 20.83
CA LEU A 238 4.53 12.16 22.12
C LEU A 238 3.62 11.81 23.29
N ASN A 239 2.31 12.02 23.15
CA ASN A 239 1.31 11.80 24.18
C ASN A 239 0.55 10.46 24.01
N ASN A 240 0.87 9.70 22.97
CA ASN A 240 0.23 8.43 22.63
C ASN A 240 0.92 7.23 23.29
#